data_AF-A0AA96V2X3-F1
#
_entry.id   AF-A0AA96V2X3-F1
#
_cell.length_a   1.000
_cell.length_b   1.000
_cell.length_c   1.000
_cell.angle_alpha   90.00
_cell.angle_beta   90.00
_cell.angle_gamma   90.00
#
_symmetry.space_group_name_H-M   'P 1'
#
loop_
_entity.id
_entity.type
_entity.pdbx_description
1 polymer ?
#
loop_
_entity_poly.entity_id
_entity_poly.type
_entity_poly.pdbx_seq_one_letter_code
_entity_poly.pdbx_strand_id
1 'polypeptide(L)'
;MEVDEIKILNRDELISAAVEKHERFIAEYQGEYDALTSGASSLNREIEDLKRSIENAEEKVGVYDEKKHHAGHEADEELKKMNLKPVDVEKIENGIKELVSSKTSDTAEERKAVYDALCSDIKSLDGDVSGLLAKIDVSFKAYLDGREAAESLTIQKSVLVQKEKEAGENKRVDWLKRRVESHQEALAYWKGMK
;
A
#
# COMPACT_ATOMS: atom_id res chain seq x y z
N MET A 1 -57.86 18.04 15.97
CA MET A 1 -57.26 18.03 14.62
C MET A 1 -57.33 19.46 14.13
N GLU A 2 -56.23 20.20 14.26
CA GLU A 2 -56.10 21.50 13.60
C GLU A 2 -56.08 21.25 12.10
N VAL A 3 -57.02 21.88 11.40
CA VAL A 3 -57.06 21.89 9.95
C VAL A 3 -56.04 22.94 9.54
N ASP A 4 -54.93 22.53 8.94
CA ASP A 4 -53.96 23.47 8.38
C ASP A 4 -54.71 24.40 7.41
N GLU A 5 -54.76 25.68 7.77
CA GLU A 5 -55.44 26.71 7.00
C GLU A 5 -54.67 26.92 5.68
N ILE A 6 -55.30 26.62 4.54
CA ILE A 6 -54.67 26.76 3.22
C ILE A 6 -54.53 28.27 2.93
N LYS A 7 -53.34 28.83 3.19
CA LYS A 7 -53.00 30.20 2.84
C LYS A 7 -52.71 30.30 1.34
N ILE A 8 -53.52 31.06 0.61
CA ILE A 8 -53.24 31.43 -0.78
C ILE A 8 -52.27 32.63 -0.77
N LEU A 9 -51.05 32.40 -1.23
CA LEU A 9 -50.00 33.42 -1.31
C LEU A 9 -50.21 34.32 -2.52
N ASN A 10 -49.95 35.62 -2.36
CA ASN A 10 -49.88 36.54 -3.50
C ASN A 10 -48.59 36.32 -4.31
N ARG A 11 -48.48 36.98 -5.48
CA ARG A 11 -47.34 36.80 -6.39
C ARG A 11 -45.98 37.02 -5.71
N ASP A 12 -45.84 38.07 -4.93
CA ASP A 12 -44.55 38.45 -4.34
C ASP A 12 -44.19 37.55 -3.16
N GLU A 13 -45.20 37.09 -2.40
CA GLU A 13 -45.05 36.03 -1.39
C GLU A 13 -44.64 34.70 -2.03
N LEU A 14 -45.21 34.32 -3.19
CA LEU A 14 -44.82 33.11 -3.93
C LEU A 14 -43.39 33.17 -4.44
N ILE A 15 -42.99 34.30 -5.02
CA ILE A 15 -41.60 34.50 -5.49
C ILE A 15 -40.63 34.44 -4.31
N SER A 16 -40.97 35.07 -3.18
CA SER A 16 -40.11 35.05 -1.98
C SER A 16 -39.99 33.64 -1.40
N ALA A 17 -41.08 32.88 -1.33
CA ALA A 17 -41.06 31.48 -0.89
C ALA A 17 -40.24 30.58 -1.85
N ALA A 18 -40.31 30.82 -3.17
CA ALA A 18 -39.51 30.11 -4.16
C ALA A 18 -38.01 30.40 -3.99
N VAL A 19 -37.64 31.68 -3.78
CA VAL A 19 -36.27 32.12 -3.49
C VAL A 19 -35.73 31.43 -2.23
N GLU A 20 -36.45 31.51 -1.11
CA GLU A 20 -36.05 30.89 0.15
C GLU A 20 -35.87 29.37 0.02
N LYS A 21 -36.77 28.70 -0.71
CA LYS A 21 -36.67 27.27 -0.97
C LYS A 21 -35.41 26.90 -1.76
N HIS A 22 -35.08 27.67 -2.80
CA HIS A 22 -33.89 27.43 -3.59
C HIS A 22 -32.61 27.74 -2.80
N GLU A 23 -32.58 28.81 -2.01
CA GLU A 23 -31.46 29.13 -1.13
C GLU A 23 -31.20 28.01 -0.10
N ARG A 24 -32.26 27.48 0.51
CA ARG A 24 -32.15 26.34 1.44
C ARG A 24 -31.58 25.10 0.76
N PHE A 25 -32.11 24.72 -0.41
CA PHE A 25 -31.60 23.55 -1.13
C PHE A 25 -30.16 23.71 -1.61
N ILE A 26 -29.76 24.91 -2.04
CA ILE A 26 -28.35 25.19 -2.36
C ILE A 26 -27.49 25.00 -1.13
N ALA A 27 -27.87 25.55 0.03
CA ALA A 27 -27.10 25.41 1.26
C ALA A 27 -26.95 23.93 1.68
N GLU A 28 -28.03 23.15 1.64
CA GLU A 28 -28.01 21.71 1.97
C GLU A 28 -27.13 20.91 1.00
N TYR A 29 -27.31 21.07 -0.31
CA TYR A 29 -26.53 20.32 -1.30
C TYR A 29 -25.08 20.76 -1.37
N GLN A 30 -24.79 22.06 -1.19
CA GLN A 30 -23.42 22.57 -1.15
C GLN A 30 -22.69 22.05 0.09
N GLY A 31 -23.35 22.00 1.25
CA GLY A 31 -22.76 21.43 2.46
C GLY A 31 -22.38 19.95 2.30
N GLU A 32 -23.27 19.14 1.69
CA GLU A 32 -22.96 17.73 1.38
C GLU A 32 -21.84 17.61 0.33
N TYR A 33 -21.87 18.47 -0.71
CA TYR A 33 -20.85 18.50 -1.75
C TYR A 33 -19.46 18.80 -1.17
N ASP A 34 -19.33 19.85 -0.36
CA ASP A 34 -18.07 20.25 0.25
C ASP A 34 -17.53 19.17 1.21
N ALA A 35 -18.42 18.52 1.97
CA ALA A 35 -18.05 17.39 2.83
C ALA A 35 -17.51 16.20 2.03
N LEU A 36 -18.15 15.85 0.91
CA LEU A 36 -17.70 14.76 0.06
C LEU A 36 -16.41 15.11 -0.71
N THR A 37 -16.26 16.36 -1.17
CA THR A 37 -15.04 16.81 -1.87
C THR A 37 -13.84 16.89 -0.93
N SER A 38 -14.04 17.35 0.32
CA SER A 38 -12.99 17.33 1.34
C SER A 38 -12.60 15.89 1.73
N GLY A 39 -13.58 15.00 1.89
CA GLY A 39 -13.35 13.57 2.10
C GLY A 39 -12.56 12.93 0.95
N ALA A 40 -12.94 13.21 -0.31
CA ALA A 40 -12.21 12.74 -1.49
C ALA A 40 -10.78 13.28 -1.56
N SER A 41 -10.56 14.54 -1.15
CA SER A 41 -9.23 15.13 -1.06
C SER A 41 -8.37 14.44 0.00
N SER A 42 -8.95 14.07 1.14
CA SER A 42 -8.26 13.27 2.16
C SER A 42 -7.89 11.89 1.64
N LEU A 43 -8.85 11.19 1.01
CA LEU A 43 -8.62 9.86 0.44
C LEU A 43 -7.52 9.87 -0.63
N ASN A 44 -7.51 10.89 -1.51
CA ASN A 44 -6.45 11.06 -2.50
C ASN A 44 -5.07 11.29 -1.86
N ARG A 45 -4.99 12.06 -0.76
CA ARG A 45 -3.73 12.20 -0.02
C ARG A 45 -3.27 10.88 0.57
N GLU A 46 -4.18 10.11 1.17
CA GLU A 46 -3.86 8.78 1.70
C GLU A 46 -3.37 7.83 0.60
N ILE A 47 -3.95 7.88 -0.60
CA ILE A 47 -3.50 7.11 -1.77
C ILE A 47 -2.07 7.50 -2.15
N GLU A 48 -1.77 8.80 -2.24
CA GLU A 48 -0.43 9.28 -2.58
C GLU A 48 0.61 8.95 -1.50
N ASP A 49 0.24 9.06 -0.23
CA ASP A 49 1.07 8.63 0.90
C ASP A 49 1.36 7.13 0.84
N LEU A 50 0.35 6.32 0.53
CA LEU A 50 0.49 4.88 0.41
C LEU A 50 1.35 4.48 -0.80
N LYS A 51 1.24 5.17 -1.94
CA LYS A 51 2.11 4.96 -3.11
C LYS A 51 3.59 5.23 -2.76
N ARG A 52 3.87 6.32 -2.05
CA ARG A 52 5.23 6.62 -1.56
C ARG A 52 5.73 5.56 -0.57
N SER A 53 4.86 5.09 0.33
CA SER A 53 5.18 4.00 1.24
C SER A 53 5.51 2.70 0.48
N ILE A 54 4.77 2.40 -0.58
CA ILE A 54 4.99 1.24 -1.46
C ILE A 54 6.34 1.35 -2.17
N GLU A 55 6.68 2.49 -2.76
CA GLU A 55 7.99 2.70 -3.41
C GLU A 55 9.15 2.46 -2.41
N ASN A 56 9.06 3.03 -1.21
CA ASN A 56 10.06 2.82 -0.17
C ASN A 56 10.15 1.35 0.27
N ALA A 57 9.02 0.65 0.33
CA ALA A 57 8.98 -0.77 0.68
C ALA A 57 9.56 -1.64 -0.44
N GLU A 58 9.35 -1.30 -1.71
CA GLU A 58 9.98 -1.97 -2.86
C GLU A 58 11.50 -1.81 -2.84
N GLU A 59 12.00 -0.61 -2.58
CA GLU A 59 13.43 -0.36 -2.40
C GLU A 59 13.99 -1.21 -1.25
N LYS A 60 13.29 -1.24 -0.11
CA LYS A 60 13.71 -2.03 1.06
C LYS A 60 13.80 -3.53 0.76
N VAL A 61 12.84 -4.07 0.00
CA VAL A 61 12.89 -5.47 -0.48
C VAL A 61 14.13 -5.69 -1.35
N GLY A 62 14.43 -4.78 -2.26
CA GLY A 62 15.64 -4.82 -3.09
C GLY A 62 16.93 -4.81 -2.27
N VAL A 63 17.01 -3.96 -1.23
CA VAL A 63 18.17 -3.89 -0.32
C VAL A 63 18.39 -5.22 0.41
N TYR A 64 17.32 -5.88 0.87
CA TYR A 64 17.46 -7.19 1.52
C TYR A 64 17.90 -8.28 0.54
N ASP A 65 17.43 -8.24 -0.70
CA ASP A 65 17.87 -9.17 -1.74
C ASP A 65 19.36 -8.98 -2.04
N GLU A 66 19.81 -7.73 -2.22
CA GLU A 66 21.22 -7.40 -2.40
C GLU A 66 22.06 -7.85 -1.21
N LYS A 67 21.61 -7.58 0.03
CA LYS A 67 22.31 -8.01 1.25
C LYS A 67 22.46 -9.53 1.34
N LYS A 68 21.39 -10.28 1.00
CA LYS A 68 21.40 -11.75 0.95
C LYS A 68 22.45 -12.25 -0.05
N HIS A 69 22.46 -11.68 -1.26
CA HIS A 69 23.42 -12.03 -2.32
C HIS A 69 24.86 -11.65 -1.95
N HIS A 70 25.07 -10.45 -1.38
CA HIS A 70 26.37 -9.97 -0.95
C HIS A 70 26.97 -10.86 0.15
N ALA A 71 26.20 -11.17 1.20
CA ALA A 71 26.65 -12.05 2.28
C ALA A 71 26.96 -13.47 1.77
N GLY A 72 26.20 -13.96 0.79
CA GLY A 72 26.50 -15.21 0.09
C GLY A 72 27.84 -15.18 -0.63
N HIS A 73 28.11 -14.11 -1.38
CA HIS A 73 29.40 -13.92 -2.05
C HIS A 73 30.55 -13.80 -1.03
N GLU A 74 30.36 -13.07 0.08
CA GLU A 74 31.36 -13.00 1.14
C GLU A 74 31.61 -14.37 1.78
N ALA A 75 30.60 -15.23 1.88
CA ALA A 75 30.73 -16.59 2.38
C ALA A 75 31.57 -17.46 1.42
N ASP A 76 31.32 -17.38 0.11
CA ASP A 76 32.15 -18.03 -0.92
C ASP A 76 33.62 -17.58 -0.83
N GLU A 77 33.87 -16.27 -0.67
CA GLU A 77 35.22 -15.74 -0.50
C GLU A 77 35.89 -16.17 0.80
N GLU A 78 35.11 -16.42 1.86
CA GLU A 78 35.65 -16.98 3.10
C GLU A 78 36.03 -18.45 2.93
N LEU A 79 35.15 -19.22 2.28
CA LEU A 79 35.37 -20.63 1.99
C LEU A 79 36.66 -20.86 1.19
N LYS A 80 36.93 -20.03 0.17
CA LYS A 80 38.16 -20.11 -0.65
C LYS A 80 39.45 -19.88 0.13
N LYS A 81 39.39 -19.18 1.27
CA LYS A 81 40.56 -18.96 2.14
C LYS A 81 40.84 -20.16 3.04
N MET A 82 39.87 -21.05 3.21
CA MET A 82 40.01 -22.24 4.05
C MET A 82 40.78 -23.34 3.29
N ASN A 83 41.71 -24.00 3.96
CA ASN A 83 42.47 -25.10 3.38
C ASN A 83 41.71 -26.42 3.50
N LEU A 84 40.62 -26.55 2.74
CA LEU A 84 39.70 -27.69 2.77
C LEU A 84 39.91 -28.64 1.58
N LYS A 85 39.35 -29.85 1.68
CA LYS A 85 39.35 -30.79 0.55
C LYS A 85 38.42 -30.26 -0.54
N PRO A 86 38.74 -30.48 -1.84
CA PRO A 86 37.91 -30.00 -2.94
C PRO A 86 36.44 -30.44 -2.87
N VAL A 87 36.18 -31.66 -2.37
CA VAL A 87 34.81 -32.19 -2.21
C VAL A 87 33.99 -31.41 -1.18
N ASP A 88 34.63 -30.94 -0.11
CA ASP A 88 33.97 -30.18 0.96
C ASP A 88 33.68 -28.75 0.49
N VAL A 89 34.62 -28.17 -0.27
CA VAL A 89 34.43 -26.86 -0.92
C VAL A 89 33.26 -26.90 -1.90
N GLU A 90 33.23 -27.87 -2.82
CA GLU A 90 32.15 -27.99 -3.81
C GLU A 90 30.78 -28.16 -3.13
N LYS A 91 30.71 -28.97 -2.07
CA LYS A 91 29.49 -29.18 -1.30
C LYS A 91 28.96 -27.87 -0.69
N ILE A 92 29.83 -27.10 -0.05
CA ILE A 92 29.46 -25.86 0.62
C ILE A 92 29.14 -24.76 -0.40
N GLU A 93 29.91 -24.61 -1.47
CA GLU A 93 29.61 -23.66 -2.56
C GLU A 93 28.23 -23.93 -3.16
N ASN A 94 27.85 -25.20 -3.34
CA ASN A 94 26.53 -25.56 -3.83
C ASN A 94 25.43 -25.18 -2.82
N GLY A 95 25.65 -25.42 -1.53
CA GLY A 95 24.71 -24.99 -0.49
C GLY A 95 24.59 -23.47 -0.37
N ILE A 96 25.66 -22.71 -0.57
CA ILE A 96 25.63 -21.23 -0.62
C ILE A 96 24.81 -20.77 -1.82
N LYS A 97 25.07 -21.32 -3.01
CA LYS A 97 24.29 -21.02 -4.22
C LYS A 97 22.82 -21.35 -4.02
N GLU A 98 22.52 -22.46 -3.37
CA GLU A 98 21.17 -22.89 -3.04
C GLU A 98 20.48 -21.94 -2.05
N LEU A 99 21.18 -21.52 -0.99
CA LEU A 99 20.65 -20.58 0.00
C LEU A 99 20.31 -19.22 -0.63
N VAL A 100 21.17 -18.75 -1.52
CA VAL A 100 21.09 -17.41 -2.13
C VAL A 100 20.17 -17.39 -3.37
N SER A 101 19.92 -18.56 -3.96
CA SER A 101 19.12 -18.72 -5.17
C SER A 101 17.68 -18.21 -5.00
N SER A 102 17.19 -17.51 -6.02
CA SER A 102 15.78 -17.13 -6.15
C SER A 102 14.87 -18.29 -6.53
N LYS A 103 15.42 -19.46 -6.87
CA LYS A 103 14.69 -20.64 -7.37
C LYS A 103 14.39 -21.68 -6.29
N THR A 104 15.05 -21.62 -5.15
CA THR A 104 14.92 -22.63 -4.10
C THR A 104 13.80 -22.27 -3.15
N SER A 105 12.62 -22.86 -3.35
CA SER A 105 11.55 -22.98 -2.35
C SER A 105 10.99 -21.65 -1.78
N ASP A 106 9.74 -21.33 -2.13
CA ASP A 106 9.09 -20.07 -1.75
C ASP A 106 8.69 -19.97 -0.27
N THR A 107 8.78 -21.08 0.49
CA THR A 107 8.45 -21.07 1.93
C THR A 107 9.68 -20.82 2.82
N ALA A 108 9.44 -20.22 3.99
CA ALA A 108 10.51 -19.94 4.94
C ALA A 108 11.03 -21.24 5.58
N GLU A 109 10.15 -22.23 5.70
CA GLU A 109 10.44 -23.55 6.25
C GLU A 109 11.40 -24.32 5.36
N GLU A 110 11.15 -24.34 4.05
CA GLU A 110 12.04 -25.00 3.09
C GLU A 110 13.37 -24.26 2.99
N ARG A 111 13.37 -22.92 3.00
CA ARG A 111 14.63 -22.14 3.03
C ARG A 111 15.43 -22.39 4.32
N LYS A 112 14.74 -22.53 5.45
CA LYS A 112 15.36 -22.88 6.72
C LYS A 112 15.99 -24.26 6.67
N ALA A 113 15.37 -25.24 6.01
CA ALA A 113 15.96 -26.56 5.84
C ALA A 113 17.28 -26.51 5.03
N VAL A 114 17.33 -25.70 3.96
CA VAL A 114 18.58 -25.45 3.20
C VAL A 114 19.65 -24.82 4.09
N TYR A 115 19.28 -23.80 4.86
CA TYR A 115 20.19 -23.15 5.82
C TYR A 115 20.70 -24.13 6.88
N ASP A 116 19.83 -24.92 7.51
CA ASP A 116 20.20 -25.87 8.57
C ASP A 116 21.13 -26.97 8.02
N ALA A 117 20.86 -27.47 6.80
CA ALA A 117 21.73 -28.43 6.12
C ALA A 117 23.12 -27.85 5.83
N LEU A 118 23.17 -26.63 5.28
CA LEU A 118 24.43 -25.93 5.02
C LEU A 118 25.23 -25.68 6.30
N CYS A 119 24.57 -25.22 7.36
CA CYS A 119 25.22 -25.04 8.66
C CYS A 119 25.75 -26.35 9.24
N SER A 120 25.02 -27.46 9.07
CA SER A 120 25.48 -28.78 9.49
C SER A 120 26.73 -29.20 8.73
N ASP A 121 26.76 -28.98 7.41
CA ASP A 121 27.90 -29.29 6.56
C ASP A 121 29.13 -28.47 6.95
N ILE A 122 28.97 -27.16 7.15
CA ILE A 122 30.05 -26.28 7.60
C ILE A 122 30.59 -26.70 8.98
N LYS A 123 29.71 -27.06 9.93
CA LYS A 123 30.12 -27.50 11.28
C LYS A 123 30.84 -28.83 11.29
N SER A 124 30.70 -29.64 10.25
CA SER A 124 31.41 -30.92 10.12
C SER A 124 32.84 -30.78 9.59
N LEU A 125 33.25 -29.57 9.19
CA LEU A 125 34.62 -29.30 8.75
C LEU A 125 35.60 -29.23 9.92
N ASP A 126 36.83 -29.65 9.66
CA ASP A 126 37.95 -29.47 10.57
C ASP A 126 38.51 -28.03 10.43
N GLY A 127 38.37 -27.20 11.47
CA GLY A 127 38.96 -25.86 11.52
C GLY A 127 38.08 -24.81 12.19
N ASP A 128 38.54 -23.55 12.15
CA ASP A 128 37.71 -22.42 12.57
C ASP A 128 36.77 -22.02 11.43
N VAL A 129 35.49 -22.34 11.62
CA VAL A 129 34.41 -22.06 10.66
C VAL A 129 33.50 -20.90 11.09
N SER A 130 33.85 -20.20 12.18
CA SER A 130 33.01 -19.16 12.78
C SER A 130 32.72 -18.01 11.81
N GLY A 131 33.73 -17.57 11.05
CA GLY A 131 33.58 -16.51 10.05
C GLY A 131 32.67 -16.89 8.89
N LEU A 132 32.73 -18.15 8.44
CA LEU A 132 31.85 -18.65 7.37
C LEU A 132 30.40 -18.76 7.86
N LEU A 133 30.17 -19.38 9.02
CA LEU A 133 28.84 -19.48 9.62
C LEU A 133 28.20 -18.10 9.84
N ALA A 134 28.96 -17.13 10.33
CA ALA A 134 28.45 -15.77 10.54
C ALA A 134 27.92 -15.14 9.24
N LYS A 135 28.59 -15.36 8.10
CA LYS A 135 28.16 -14.83 6.80
C LYS A 135 26.92 -15.55 6.25
N ILE A 136 26.85 -16.87 6.44
CA ILE A 136 25.65 -17.66 6.14
C ILE A 136 24.45 -17.18 6.97
N ASP A 137 24.63 -16.94 8.27
CA ASP A 137 23.59 -16.40 9.15
C ASP A 137 23.10 -15.03 8.67
N VAL A 138 24.01 -14.15 8.24
CA VAL A 138 23.64 -12.83 7.70
C VAL A 138 22.83 -12.98 6.41
N SER A 139 23.22 -13.88 5.51
CA SER A 139 22.49 -14.13 4.26
C SER A 139 21.08 -14.66 4.54
N PHE A 140 20.94 -15.65 5.44
CA PHE A 140 19.64 -16.21 5.80
C PHE A 140 18.74 -15.20 6.53
N LYS A 141 19.29 -14.39 7.44
CA LYS A 141 18.52 -13.30 8.08
C LYS A 141 18.04 -12.27 7.06
N ALA A 142 18.89 -11.88 6.11
CA ALA A 142 18.50 -10.96 5.05
C ALA A 142 17.36 -11.53 4.19
N TYR A 143 17.36 -12.84 3.92
CA TYR A 143 16.22 -13.50 3.28
C TYR A 143 14.92 -13.39 4.10
N LEU A 144 14.97 -13.67 5.41
CA LEU A 144 13.78 -13.59 6.27
C LEU A 144 13.22 -12.17 6.33
N ASP A 145 14.08 -11.18 6.56
CA ASP A 145 13.70 -9.76 6.59
C ASP A 145 13.10 -9.32 5.24
N GLY A 146 13.71 -9.78 4.13
CA GLY A 146 13.22 -9.51 2.78
C GLY A 146 11.85 -10.13 2.51
N ARG A 147 11.59 -11.34 3.01
CA ARG A 147 10.29 -12.01 2.87
C ARG A 147 9.20 -11.28 3.65
N GLU A 148 9.47 -10.92 4.90
CA GLU A 148 8.53 -10.14 5.72
C GLU A 148 8.20 -8.79 5.06
N ALA A 149 9.21 -8.11 4.51
CA ALA A 149 9.02 -6.87 3.77
C ALA A 149 8.16 -7.08 2.51
N ALA A 150 8.36 -8.17 1.77
CA ALA A 150 7.58 -8.50 0.57
C ALA A 150 6.11 -8.86 0.90
N GLU A 151 5.87 -9.56 2.00
CA GLU A 151 4.52 -9.83 2.50
C GLU A 151 3.80 -8.52 2.88
N SER A 152 4.46 -7.65 3.64
CA SER A 152 3.92 -6.32 3.99
C SER A 152 3.62 -5.48 2.74
N LEU A 153 4.52 -5.48 1.75
CA LEU A 153 4.34 -4.79 0.48
C LEU A 153 3.11 -5.31 -0.27
N THR A 154 2.87 -6.62 -0.27
CA THR A 154 1.69 -7.23 -0.90
C THR A 154 0.41 -6.73 -0.26
N ILE A 155 0.38 -6.66 1.08
CA ILE A 155 -0.77 -6.10 1.83
C ILE A 155 -0.98 -4.63 1.45
N GLN A 156 0.08 -3.82 1.44
CA GLN A 156 -0.01 -2.40 1.08
C GLN A 156 -0.57 -2.19 -0.34
N LYS A 157 -0.09 -2.96 -1.32
CA LYS A 157 -0.61 -2.92 -2.70
C LYS A 157 -2.11 -3.29 -2.76
N SER A 158 -2.55 -4.28 -1.98
CA SER A 158 -3.97 -4.63 -1.91
C SER A 158 -4.81 -3.50 -1.31
N VAL A 159 -4.33 -2.84 -0.25
CA VAL A 159 -4.99 -1.67 0.35
C VAL A 159 -5.05 -0.51 -0.64
N LEU A 160 -4.00 -0.27 -1.42
CA LEU A 160 -3.98 0.77 -2.45
C LEU A 160 -5.09 0.56 -3.48
N VAL A 161 -5.21 -0.67 -4.02
CA VAL A 161 -6.27 -1.02 -4.98
C VAL A 161 -7.66 -0.77 -4.39
N GLN A 162 -7.86 -1.12 -3.11
CA GLN A 162 -9.13 -0.86 -2.42
C GLN A 162 -9.41 0.65 -2.33
N LYS A 163 -8.44 1.46 -1.89
CA LYS A 163 -8.61 2.91 -1.75
C LYS A 163 -8.82 3.60 -3.10
N GLU A 164 -8.12 3.18 -4.15
CA GLU A 164 -8.31 3.70 -5.50
C GLU A 164 -9.72 3.38 -6.03
N LYS A 165 -10.26 2.21 -5.71
CA LYS A 165 -11.65 1.87 -6.01
C LYS A 165 -12.64 2.76 -5.24
N GLU A 166 -12.42 2.95 -3.95
CA GLU A 166 -13.24 3.84 -3.11
C GLU A 166 -13.25 5.28 -3.65
N ALA A 167 -12.10 5.77 -4.13
CA ALA A 167 -11.99 7.09 -4.75
C ALA A 167 -12.75 7.19 -6.09
N GLY A 168 -12.75 6.13 -6.90
CA GLY A 168 -13.41 6.09 -8.20
C GLY A 168 -14.94 5.97 -8.16
N GLU A 169 -15.54 5.54 -7.05
CA GLU A 169 -16.97 5.23 -6.98
C GLU A 169 -17.87 6.41 -6.57
N ASN A 170 -17.33 7.62 -6.37
CA ASN A 170 -18.11 8.76 -5.87
C ASN A 170 -18.97 9.48 -6.93
N LYS A 171 -19.91 8.76 -7.54
CA LYS A 171 -20.94 9.30 -8.47
C LYS A 171 -21.86 10.35 -7.81
N ARG A 172 -21.88 10.40 -6.48
CA ARG A 172 -22.69 11.33 -5.67
C ARG A 172 -22.20 12.77 -5.81
N VAL A 173 -20.88 12.99 -5.87
CA VAL A 173 -20.27 14.32 -6.04
C VAL A 173 -20.74 14.99 -7.34
N ASP A 174 -20.71 14.27 -8.46
CA ASP A 174 -21.17 14.78 -9.76
C ASP A 174 -22.67 15.08 -9.79
N TRP A 175 -23.47 14.27 -9.09
CA TRP A 175 -24.91 14.51 -8.96
C TRP A 175 -25.19 15.76 -8.12
N LEU A 176 -24.49 15.93 -6.99
CA LEU A 176 -24.63 17.09 -6.11
C LEU A 176 -24.23 18.37 -6.83
N LYS A 177 -23.11 18.36 -7.57
CA LYS A 177 -22.66 19.50 -8.37
C LYS A 177 -23.74 19.98 -9.34
N ARG A 178 -24.29 19.07 -10.15
CA ARG A 178 -25.37 19.40 -11.10
C ARG A 178 -26.63 19.91 -10.39
N ARG A 179 -26.96 19.39 -9.20
CA ARG A 179 -28.11 19.85 -8.41
C ARG A 179 -27.92 21.25 -7.86
N VAL A 180 -26.73 21.56 -7.35
CA VAL A 180 -26.37 22.92 -6.93
C VAL A 180 -26.48 23.88 -8.11
N GLU A 181 -25.85 23.56 -9.25
CA GLU A 181 -25.89 24.39 -10.46
C GLU A 181 -27.34 24.64 -10.92
N SER A 182 -28.16 23.59 -10.99
CA SER A 182 -29.58 23.70 -11.37
C SER A 182 -30.38 24.59 -10.41
N HIS A 183 -30.13 24.51 -9.10
CA HIS A 183 -30.81 25.38 -8.14
C HIS A 183 -30.30 26.81 -8.15
N GLN A 184 -29.02 27.04 -8.45
CA GLN A 184 -28.46 28.38 -8.65
C GLN A 184 -29.08 29.07 -9.87
N GLU A 185 -29.23 28.35 -10.98
CA GLU A 185 -29.92 28.86 -12.18
C GLU A 185 -31.38 29.23 -11.88
N ALA A 186 -32.12 28.33 -11.20
CA ALA A 186 -33.50 28.59 -10.80
C ALA A 186 -33.59 29.80 -9.84
N LEU A 187 -32.67 29.89 -8.87
CA LEU A 187 -32.61 31.02 -7.94
C LEU A 187 -32.39 32.35 -8.67
N ALA A 188 -31.48 32.38 -9.64
CA ALA A 188 -31.22 33.57 -10.45
C ALA A 188 -32.47 34.00 -11.24
N TYR A 189 -33.19 33.04 -11.82
CA TYR A 189 -34.46 33.31 -12.50
C TYR A 189 -35.50 33.94 -11.56
N TRP A 190 -35.75 33.33 -10.39
CA TRP A 190 -36.75 33.85 -9.44
C TRP A 190 -36.36 35.21 -8.86
N LYS A 191 -35.06 35.43 -8.59
CA LYS A 191 -34.56 36.75 -8.17
C LYS A 191 -34.72 37.81 -9.25
N GLY A 192 -34.61 37.44 -10.53
CA GLY A 192 -34.87 38.35 -11.66
C GLY A 192 -36.35 38.65 -11.92
N MET A 193 -37.27 37.86 -11.34
CA MET A 193 -38.72 38.11 -11.40
C MET A 193 -39.23 39.01 -10.25
N LYS A 194 -38.38 39.22 -9.24
CA LYS A 194 -38.62 40.09 -8.09
C LYS A 194 -38.38 41.54 -8.51
#